data_AF-A0AAT9QFB9-F1
#
_entry.id   AF-A0AAT9QFB9-F1
#
_cell.length_a   1.000
_cell.length_b   1.000
_cell.length_c   1.000
_cell.angle_alpha   90.00
_cell.angle_beta   90.00
_cell.angle_gamma   90.00
#
_symmetry.space_group_name_H-M   'P 1'
#
loop_
_entity.id
_entity.type
_entity.pdbx_description
1 polymer ?
#
loop_
_entity_poly.entity_id
_entity_poly.type
_entity_poly.pdbx_seq_one_letter_code
_entity_poly.pdbx_strand_id
1 'polypeptide(L)'
;MKENTVPGVGRLKTSLALVVLTGLMLTGCGGKQAATPATATATATATATATATATAVSQTTETVVVPAVVNLTLDKATDQLKKLGLKVEAVDTVHGKSIIIDKNWQVISQDPANGAQAAKGSTVHLGVKSLDDVAAEKAAADKAAAAKVAADQAAAAKAAADKAAADKAVADQAAADQAAAQKFVQAPTAPVPNSGGTIICNDGYVWPSTTRQGACSRHGGIAK
;
A
#
# COMPACT_ATOMS: atom_id res chain seq x y z
N MET A 1 34.88 1.24 -30.62
CA MET A 1 33.51 1.40 -31.16
C MET A 1 32.60 0.83 -30.07
N LYS A 2 32.33 1.50 -28.94
CA LYS A 2 31.49 2.68 -28.69
C LYS A 2 30.08 2.55 -29.25
N GLU A 3 29.21 1.87 -28.50
CA GLU A 3 27.75 2.08 -28.33
C GLU A 3 27.44 1.43 -26.96
N ASN A 4 26.98 2.06 -25.86
CA ASN A 4 26.08 3.17 -25.59
C ASN A 4 24.65 2.96 -26.09
N THR A 5 23.83 2.26 -25.32
CA THR A 5 22.37 2.47 -25.30
C THR A 5 21.80 2.04 -23.94
N VAL A 6 21.25 3.04 -23.25
CA VAL A 6 20.33 2.95 -22.11
C VAL A 6 18.90 2.97 -22.68
N PRO A 7 18.00 2.16 -22.11
CA PRO A 7 16.63 2.60 -21.87
C PRO A 7 16.31 2.37 -20.38
N GLY A 8 15.91 3.37 -19.60
CA GLY A 8 14.74 4.20 -19.84
C GLY A 8 13.71 3.85 -18.76
N VAL A 9 13.91 4.39 -17.55
CA VAL A 9 13.01 4.23 -16.40
C VAL A 9 11.70 4.99 -16.68
N GLY A 10 10.65 4.25 -17.04
CA GLY A 10 9.32 4.76 -17.36
C GLY A 10 8.32 4.58 -16.22
N ARG A 11 8.08 5.68 -15.49
CA ARG A 11 6.90 6.08 -14.68
C ARG A 11 5.86 5.01 -14.28
N LEU A 12 5.80 4.74 -12.96
CA LEU A 12 4.62 4.21 -12.27
C LEU A 12 3.43 5.18 -12.43
N LYS A 13 2.31 4.66 -12.94
CA LYS A 13 0.98 5.30 -12.85
C LYS A 13 0.33 4.83 -11.54
N THR A 14 0.33 5.69 -10.53
CA THR A 14 -0.47 5.51 -9.31
C THR A 14 -1.90 5.91 -9.63
N SER A 15 -2.75 4.93 -9.94
CA SER A 15 -4.19 5.14 -10.09
C SER A 15 -4.81 5.41 -8.73
N LEU A 16 -5.24 6.66 -8.57
CA LEU A 16 -6.10 7.19 -7.53
C LEU A 16 -7.46 6.44 -7.56
N ALA A 17 -7.85 5.79 -6.47
CA ALA A 17 -9.21 5.28 -6.30
C ALA A 17 -9.71 5.66 -4.90
N LEU A 18 -10.49 6.74 -4.88
CA LEU A 18 -11.20 7.33 -3.76
C LEU A 18 -12.52 6.56 -3.61
N VAL A 19 -12.67 5.79 -2.52
CA VAL A 19 -13.93 5.09 -2.20
C VAL A 19 -14.72 5.92 -1.20
N VAL A 20 -15.92 6.23 -1.65
CA VAL A 20 -16.95 7.11 -1.09
C VAL A 20 -17.51 6.56 0.23
N LEU A 21 -17.50 7.41 1.26
CA LEU A 21 -18.12 7.18 2.56
C LEU A 21 -19.65 7.37 2.43
N THR A 22 -20.41 6.29 2.39
CA THR A 22 -21.87 6.31 2.46
C THR A 22 -22.35 6.54 3.90
N GLY A 23 -23.35 7.42 4.01
CA GLY A 23 -23.68 8.13 5.24
C GLY A 23 -24.50 7.36 6.27
N LEU A 24 -24.43 7.88 7.50
CA LEU A 24 -25.22 7.45 8.65
C LEU A 24 -26.10 8.61 9.14
N MET A 25 -27.34 8.54 8.67
CA MET A 25 -28.62 8.96 9.24
C MET A 25 -28.70 10.22 10.13
N LEU A 26 -29.27 11.24 9.48
CA LEU A 26 -30.05 12.34 10.01
C LEU A 26 -31.32 11.83 10.72
N THR A 27 -31.40 11.94 12.05
CA THR A 27 -32.68 11.95 12.77
C THR A 27 -32.71 13.15 13.70
N GLY A 28 -33.57 14.10 13.37
CA GLY A 28 -33.79 15.31 14.13
C GLY A 28 -34.81 15.14 15.25
N CYS A 29 -34.55 15.84 16.35
CA CYS A 29 -35.51 16.35 17.34
C CYS A 29 -34.82 17.62 17.87
N GLY A 30 -35.28 18.86 17.74
CA GLY A 30 -36.66 19.36 17.81
C GLY A 30 -36.86 20.08 19.15
N GLY A 31 -36.47 21.36 19.26
CA GLY A 31 -36.73 22.19 20.45
C GLY A 31 -35.67 23.29 20.68
N LYS A 32 -35.81 24.49 20.09
CA LYS A 32 -36.46 25.69 20.63
C LYS A 32 -35.69 26.41 21.77
N GLN A 33 -34.84 27.35 21.34
CA GLN A 33 -34.68 28.73 21.80
C GLN A 33 -35.14 29.15 23.22
N ALA A 34 -34.20 29.82 23.91
CA ALA A 34 -34.32 31.04 24.72
C ALA A 34 -33.98 30.94 26.22
N ALA A 35 -33.02 31.80 26.57
CA ALA A 35 -33.03 32.77 27.67
C ALA A 35 -32.99 32.31 29.14
N THR A 36 -31.79 32.48 29.73
CA THR A 36 -31.48 33.29 30.94
C THR A 36 -32.22 33.02 32.29
N PRO A 37 -31.81 33.62 33.44
CA PRO A 37 -31.05 32.97 34.51
C PRO A 37 -31.82 32.86 35.86
N ALA A 38 -31.29 32.09 36.81
CA ALA A 38 -31.61 32.21 38.23
C ALA A 38 -30.35 31.92 39.06
N THR A 39 -29.71 32.95 39.61
CA THR A 39 -29.88 33.43 41.00
C THR A 39 -29.33 32.45 42.04
N ALA A 40 -28.08 32.68 42.45
CA ALA A 40 -27.64 32.41 43.80
C ALA A 40 -26.93 33.65 44.32
N THR A 41 -27.63 34.31 45.23
CA THR A 41 -27.29 35.52 45.95
C THR A 41 -26.15 35.23 46.93
N ALA A 42 -25.09 36.02 46.89
CA ALA A 42 -24.26 36.29 48.06
C ALA A 42 -23.68 37.70 47.92
N THR A 43 -24.36 38.63 48.58
CA THR A 43 -23.95 40.02 48.76
C THR A 43 -22.90 40.08 49.86
N ALA A 44 -21.73 40.64 49.56
CA ALA A 44 -20.92 41.35 50.54
C ALA A 44 -20.25 42.52 49.80
N THR A 45 -20.76 43.71 50.11
CA THR A 45 -20.32 45.02 49.62
C THR A 45 -19.11 45.47 50.42
N ALA A 46 -18.03 45.91 49.74
CA ALA A 46 -17.15 46.98 50.23
C ALA A 46 -16.29 47.52 49.09
N THR A 47 -16.60 48.75 48.71
CA THR A 47 -15.90 49.63 47.77
C THR A 47 -14.53 50.03 48.34
N ALA A 48 -13.46 49.94 47.54
CA ALA A 48 -12.28 50.78 47.70
C ALA A 48 -11.55 50.92 46.36
N THR A 49 -11.65 52.11 45.80
CA THR A 49 -10.83 52.64 44.72
C THR A 49 -9.36 52.53 45.08
N ALA A 50 -8.57 51.84 44.27
CA ALA A 50 -7.13 51.97 44.25
C ALA A 50 -6.68 52.03 42.79
N THR A 51 -6.40 53.25 42.35
CA THR A 51 -5.57 53.57 41.21
C THR A 51 -4.25 52.81 41.35
N ALA A 52 -4.15 51.66 40.71
CA ALA A 52 -2.87 51.05 40.42
C ALA A 52 -2.39 51.64 39.10
N THR A 53 -1.61 52.71 39.21
CA THR A 53 -0.53 52.98 38.26
C THR A 53 0.34 51.73 38.23
N ALA A 54 -0.03 50.76 37.39
CA ALA A 54 0.88 49.73 36.95
C ALA A 54 1.91 50.46 36.10
N THR A 55 2.97 50.90 36.76
CA THR A 55 4.27 51.15 36.14
C THR A 55 4.60 49.89 35.35
N ALA A 56 4.23 49.91 34.07
CA ALA A 56 4.75 49.00 33.08
C ALA A 56 6.25 49.28 33.01
N VAL A 57 7.00 48.62 33.89
CA VAL A 57 8.42 48.38 33.67
C VAL A 57 8.43 47.48 32.46
N SER A 58 8.51 48.10 31.28
CA SER A 58 8.90 47.47 30.04
C SER A 58 10.31 46.93 30.24
N GLN A 59 10.42 45.78 30.91
CA GLN A 59 11.58 44.92 30.78
C GLN A 59 11.58 44.55 29.30
N THR A 60 12.40 45.24 28.52
CA THR A 60 12.82 44.78 27.20
C THR A 60 13.57 43.47 27.40
N THR A 61 12.83 42.39 27.65
CA THR A 61 13.36 41.04 27.61
C THR A 61 13.71 40.79 26.16
N GLU A 62 15.00 40.85 25.84
CA GLU A 62 15.50 40.48 24.53
C GLU A 62 15.13 39.01 24.32
N THR A 63 14.08 38.77 23.52
CA THR A 63 13.60 37.44 23.19
C THR A 63 14.35 36.92 21.98
N VAL A 64 14.77 35.67 22.03
CA VAL A 64 15.45 34.98 20.94
C VAL A 64 14.58 33.79 20.52
N VAL A 65 14.54 33.53 19.21
CA VAL A 65 13.83 32.37 18.66
C VAL A 65 14.66 31.11 18.90
N VAL A 66 14.04 30.09 19.47
CA VAL A 66 14.67 28.79 19.73
C VAL A 66 14.78 28.02 18.40
N PRO A 67 15.99 27.63 17.95
CA PRO A 67 16.18 26.90 16.72
C PRO A 67 15.83 25.41 16.87
N ALA A 68 15.54 24.75 15.75
CA ALA A 68 15.41 23.29 15.69
C ALA A 68 16.78 22.62 15.90
N VAL A 69 16.92 21.87 16.99
CA VAL A 69 18.12 21.05 17.25
C VAL A 69 17.85 19.55 17.35
N VAL A 70 16.60 19.13 17.16
CA VAL A 70 16.22 17.71 17.12
C VAL A 70 16.91 17.02 15.94
N ASN A 71 17.34 15.77 16.14
CA ASN A 71 18.18 14.96 15.24
C ASN A 71 19.65 15.39 15.11
N LEU A 72 20.09 16.47 15.77
CA LEU A 72 21.51 16.82 15.84
C LEU A 72 22.21 16.08 16.99
N THR A 73 23.54 16.02 16.92
CA THR A 73 24.35 15.59 18.06
C THR A 73 24.27 16.64 19.16
N LEU A 74 24.32 16.22 20.43
CA LEU A 74 24.17 17.12 21.56
C LEU A 74 25.23 18.25 21.56
N ASP A 75 26.45 17.94 21.14
CA ASP A 75 27.54 18.90 20.90
C ASP A 75 27.12 20.05 19.97
N LYS A 76 26.60 19.71 18.78
CA LYS A 76 26.16 20.70 17.78
C LYS A 76 24.93 21.49 18.23
N ALA A 77 23.97 20.80 18.85
CA ALA A 77 22.78 21.43 19.42
C ALA A 77 23.16 22.45 20.49
N THR A 78 24.09 22.07 21.37
CA THR A 78 24.57 22.93 22.46
C THR A 78 25.29 24.16 21.92
N ASP A 79 26.14 24.00 20.91
CA ASP A 79 26.85 25.12 20.27
C ASP A 79 25.87 26.11 19.62
N GLN A 80 24.85 25.61 18.93
CA GLN A 80 23.83 26.46 18.30
C GLN A 80 23.04 27.26 19.33
N LEU A 81 22.63 26.65 20.44
CA LEU A 81 21.87 27.31 21.49
C LEU A 81 22.72 28.31 22.28
N LYS A 82 23.96 27.94 22.64
CA LYS A 82 24.89 28.85 23.33
C LYS A 82 25.24 30.07 22.49
N LYS A 83 25.36 29.91 21.16
CA LYS A 83 25.59 31.03 20.22
C LYS A 83 24.47 32.07 20.23
N LEU A 84 23.25 31.64 20.57
CA LEU A 84 22.08 32.51 20.73
C LEU A 84 21.91 33.06 22.15
N GLY A 85 22.86 32.74 23.05
CA GLY A 85 22.79 33.13 24.46
C GLY A 85 21.78 32.31 25.27
N LEU A 86 21.38 31.13 24.79
CA LEU A 86 20.52 30.21 25.53
C LEU A 86 21.37 29.21 26.32
N LYS A 87 20.88 28.83 27.50
CA LYS A 87 21.47 27.77 28.32
C LYS A 87 20.90 26.42 27.89
N VAL A 88 21.63 25.34 28.13
CA VAL A 88 21.25 23.99 27.70
C VAL A 88 21.38 23.04 28.88
N GLU A 89 20.31 22.28 29.11
CA GLU A 89 20.30 21.15 30.03
C GLU A 89 19.87 19.92 29.24
N ALA A 90 20.69 18.87 29.25
CA ALA A 90 20.40 17.64 28.52
C ALA A 90 20.21 16.47 29.48
N VAL A 91 19.24 15.61 29.18
CA VAL A 91 18.91 14.41 29.96
C VAL A 91 18.69 13.23 29.02
N ASP A 92 19.23 12.05 29.37
CA ASP A 92 18.88 10.80 28.70
C ASP A 92 17.43 10.45 29.03
N THR A 93 16.55 10.60 28.03
CA THR A 93 15.10 10.34 28.19
C THR A 93 14.74 8.89 27.91
N VAL A 94 15.70 8.07 27.47
CA VAL A 94 15.46 6.67 27.11
C VAL A 94 15.88 5.74 28.23
N HIS A 95 17.08 5.93 28.77
CA HIS A 95 17.64 5.05 29.80
C HIS A 95 18.09 5.79 31.06
N GLY A 96 17.96 7.12 31.12
CA GLY A 96 18.38 7.91 32.28
C GLY A 96 19.87 7.84 32.57
N LYS A 97 20.73 7.47 31.60
CA LYS A 97 22.17 7.43 31.81
C LYS A 97 22.76 8.84 31.91
N SER A 98 23.87 8.95 32.64
CA SER A 98 24.61 10.20 32.72
C SER A 98 25.33 10.51 31.40
N ILE A 99 25.27 11.76 30.98
CA ILE A 99 25.88 12.25 29.74
C ILE A 99 27.34 12.61 30.04
N ILE A 100 28.27 11.74 29.63
CA ILE A 100 29.72 11.93 29.86
C ILE A 100 30.40 12.55 28.63
N ILE A 101 29.94 12.19 27.42
CA ILE A 101 30.53 12.59 26.14
C ILE A 101 29.42 13.06 25.22
N ASP A 102 29.20 14.37 25.09
CA ASP A 102 28.09 14.96 24.32
C ASP A 102 28.00 14.46 22.87
N LYS A 103 29.14 14.10 22.27
CA LYS A 103 29.19 13.59 20.89
C LYS A 103 28.56 12.20 20.73
N ASN A 104 28.38 11.45 21.82
CA ASN A 104 27.75 10.13 21.83
C ASN A 104 26.23 10.18 22.00
N TRP A 105 25.63 11.37 21.93
CA TRP A 105 24.22 11.58 22.17
C TRP A 105 23.56 12.33 21.01
N GLN A 106 22.36 11.89 20.64
CA GLN A 106 21.49 12.58 19.69
C GLN A 106 20.30 13.18 20.41
N VAL A 107 19.95 14.42 20.07
CA VAL A 107 18.76 15.09 20.57
C VAL A 107 17.52 14.49 19.90
N ILE A 108 16.62 13.97 20.72
CA ILE A 108 15.33 13.40 20.27
C ILE A 108 14.14 14.26 20.70
N SER A 109 14.33 15.14 21.69
CA SER A 109 13.30 16.08 22.13
C SER A 109 13.94 17.40 22.58
N GLN A 110 13.20 18.49 22.43
CA GLN A 110 13.62 19.82 22.80
C GLN A 110 12.43 20.58 23.37
N ASP A 111 12.65 21.23 24.51
CA ASP A 111 11.71 22.17 25.11
C ASP A 111 12.45 23.45 25.55
N PRO A 112 12.01 24.65 25.14
CA PRO A 112 10.87 24.95 24.27
C PRO A 112 11.04 24.42 22.84
N ALA A 113 9.93 24.13 22.16
CA ALA A 113 9.94 23.64 20.79
C ALA A 113 10.55 24.65 19.78
N ASN A 114 10.97 24.14 18.62
CA ASN A 114 11.46 24.97 17.52
C ASN A 114 10.49 26.11 17.18
N GLY A 115 11.03 27.32 17.03
CA GLY A 115 10.27 28.54 16.71
C GLY A 115 9.66 29.22 17.94
N ALA A 116 9.74 28.62 19.13
CA ALA A 116 9.31 29.28 20.36
C ALA A 116 10.18 30.50 20.68
N GLN A 117 9.60 31.47 21.36
CA GLN A 117 10.32 32.63 21.86
C GLN A 117 10.80 32.35 23.29
N ALA A 118 12.10 32.45 23.52
CA ALA A 118 12.71 32.33 24.84
C ALA A 118 13.43 33.63 25.18
N ALA A 119 13.38 34.05 26.45
CA ALA A 119 14.21 35.16 26.88
C ALA A 119 15.69 34.79 26.76
N LYS A 120 16.54 35.73 26.35
CA LYS A 120 17.99 35.52 26.32
C LYS A 120 18.49 35.08 27.71
N GLY A 121 19.32 34.05 27.75
CA GLY A 121 19.77 33.42 28.98
C GLY A 121 18.84 32.34 29.56
N SER A 122 17.67 32.10 28.96
CA SER A 122 16.78 31.00 29.36
C SER A 122 17.39 29.64 29.05
N THR A 123 16.96 28.63 29.81
CA THR A 123 17.37 27.24 29.64
C THR A 123 16.46 26.52 28.65
N VAL A 124 17.08 25.77 27.74
CA VAL A 124 16.44 24.81 26.86
C VAL A 124 16.76 23.41 27.38
N HIS A 125 15.71 22.64 27.67
CA HIS A 125 15.79 21.26 28.08
C HIS A 125 15.81 20.34 26.85
N LEU A 126 16.84 19.50 26.74
CA LEU A 126 17.03 18.56 25.64
C LEU A 126 16.87 17.13 26.16
N GLY A 127 15.94 16.40 25.55
CA GLY A 127 15.88 14.95 25.67
C GLY A 127 16.82 14.31 24.68
N VAL A 128 17.76 13.50 25.15
CA VAL A 128 18.73 12.81 24.30
C VAL A 128 18.59 11.29 24.39
N LYS A 129 19.12 10.62 23.37
CA LYS A 129 19.29 9.17 23.25
C LYS A 129 20.73 8.88 22.85
N SER A 130 21.30 7.78 23.34
CA SER A 130 22.67 7.42 22.97
C SER A 130 22.76 7.04 21.49
N LEU A 131 23.87 7.35 20.83
CA LEU A 131 24.06 7.00 19.42
C LEU A 131 24.08 5.49 19.18
N ASP A 132 24.49 4.71 20.17
CA ASP A 132 24.42 3.25 20.11
C ASP A 132 22.96 2.78 20.04
N ASP A 133 22.08 3.35 20.86
CA ASP A 133 20.65 3.02 20.84
C ASP A 133 19.99 3.47 19.52
N VAL A 134 20.40 4.63 18.98
CA VAL A 134 19.94 5.13 17.67
C VAL A 134 20.40 4.19 16.55
N ALA A 135 21.65 3.77 16.57
CA ALA A 135 22.20 2.85 15.58
C ALA A 135 21.53 1.47 15.64
N ALA A 136 21.28 0.96 16.85
CA ALA A 136 20.59 -0.30 17.06
C ALA A 136 19.14 -0.26 16.54
N GLU A 137 18.40 0.82 16.79
CA GLU A 137 17.04 1.01 16.28
C GLU A 137 17.04 1.08 14.74
N LYS A 138 17.97 1.84 14.15
CA LYS A 138 18.10 1.91 12.69
C LYS A 138 18.42 0.54 12.09
N ALA A 139 19.35 -0.20 12.69
CA ALA A 139 19.72 -1.53 12.23
C ALA A 139 18.54 -2.52 12.34
N ALA A 140 17.75 -2.44 13.41
CA ALA A 140 16.55 -3.24 13.57
C ALA A 140 15.48 -2.89 12.51
N ALA A 141 15.27 -1.61 12.23
CA ALA A 141 14.36 -1.14 11.18
C ALA A 141 14.81 -1.61 9.79
N ASP A 142 16.10 -1.48 9.47
CA ASP A 142 16.68 -1.93 8.19
C ASP A 142 16.52 -3.45 8.03
N LYS A 143 16.77 -4.23 9.09
CA LYS A 143 16.58 -5.69 9.09
C LYS A 143 15.10 -6.07 8.90
N ALA A 144 14.18 -5.36 9.56
CA ALA A 144 12.75 -5.59 9.41
C ALA A 144 12.27 -5.28 7.98
N ALA A 145 12.76 -4.19 7.38
CA ALA A 145 12.48 -3.86 6.00
C ALA A 145 13.00 -4.94 5.03
N ALA A 146 14.24 -5.41 5.23
CA ALA A 146 14.82 -6.48 4.41
C ALA A 146 14.05 -7.81 4.55
N ALA A 147 13.64 -8.18 5.76
CA ALA A 147 12.84 -9.38 5.99
C ALA A 147 11.49 -9.32 5.30
N LYS A 148 10.83 -8.15 5.31
CA LYS A 148 9.56 -7.96 4.60
C LYS A 148 9.73 -8.11 3.08
N VAL A 149 10.79 -7.53 2.51
CA VAL A 149 11.09 -7.68 1.08
C VAL A 149 11.34 -9.15 0.72
N ALA A 150 12.10 -9.88 1.54
CA ALA A 150 12.35 -11.30 1.31
C ALA A 150 11.06 -12.14 1.39
N ALA A 151 10.18 -11.86 2.34
CA ALA A 151 8.89 -12.53 2.46
C ALA A 151 7.97 -12.24 1.25
N ASP A 152 7.90 -10.99 0.81
CA ASP A 152 7.10 -10.59 -0.36
C ASP A 152 7.61 -11.27 -1.65
N GLN A 153 8.93 -11.38 -1.82
CA GLN A 153 9.54 -12.11 -2.94
C GLN A 153 9.28 -13.61 -2.88
N ALA A 154 9.37 -14.23 -1.70
CA ALA A 154 9.06 -15.65 -1.53
C ALA A 154 7.59 -15.95 -1.84
N ALA A 155 6.67 -15.08 -1.40
CA ALA A 155 5.25 -15.18 -1.73
C ALA A 155 5.00 -15.03 -3.24
N ALA A 156 5.63 -14.06 -3.89
CA ALA A 156 5.53 -13.87 -5.34
C ALA A 156 6.10 -15.06 -6.13
N ALA A 157 7.24 -15.61 -5.71
CA ALA A 157 7.84 -16.78 -6.33
C ALA A 157 6.94 -18.02 -6.20
N LYS A 158 6.34 -18.25 -5.03
CA LYS A 158 5.37 -19.33 -4.83
C LYS A 158 4.15 -19.16 -5.72
N ALA A 159 3.59 -17.95 -5.79
CA ALA A 159 2.44 -17.67 -6.66
C ALA A 159 2.76 -17.90 -8.15
N ALA A 160 3.97 -17.52 -8.59
CA ALA A 160 4.42 -17.78 -9.96
C ALA A 160 4.59 -19.29 -10.23
N ALA A 161 5.13 -20.05 -9.28
CA ALA A 161 5.28 -21.50 -9.40
C ALA A 161 3.92 -22.23 -9.43
N ASP A 162 2.99 -21.84 -8.55
CA ASP A 162 1.63 -22.39 -8.53
C ASP A 162 0.91 -22.12 -9.86
N LYS A 163 1.05 -20.91 -10.41
CA LYS A 163 0.49 -20.57 -11.73
C LYS A 163 1.12 -21.41 -12.85
N ALA A 164 2.45 -21.58 -12.84
CA ALA A 164 3.14 -22.38 -13.85
C ALA A 164 2.71 -23.86 -13.79
N ALA A 165 2.51 -24.41 -12.59
CA ALA A 165 2.00 -25.77 -12.42
C ALA A 165 0.56 -25.92 -12.95
N ALA A 166 -0.31 -24.94 -12.67
CA ALA A 166 -1.68 -24.93 -13.19
C ALA A 166 -1.71 -24.83 -14.73
N ASP A 167 -0.92 -23.93 -15.32
CA ASP A 167 -0.83 -23.76 -16.78
C ASP A 167 -0.34 -25.05 -17.45
N LYS A 168 0.63 -25.77 -16.84
CA LYS A 168 1.10 -27.07 -17.34
C LYS A 168 0.00 -28.14 -17.29
N ALA A 169 -0.76 -28.21 -16.20
CA ALA A 169 -1.85 -29.18 -16.06
C ALA A 169 -2.94 -28.97 -17.13
N VAL A 170 -3.28 -27.71 -17.43
CA VAL A 170 -4.22 -27.37 -18.51
C VAL A 170 -3.69 -27.78 -19.89
N ALA A 171 -2.39 -27.55 -20.15
CA ALA A 171 -1.76 -27.95 -21.41
C ALA A 171 -1.72 -29.49 -21.58
N ASP A 172 -1.36 -30.22 -20.52
CA ASP A 172 -1.34 -31.69 -20.53
C ASP A 172 -2.75 -32.26 -20.79
N GLN A 173 -3.79 -31.68 -20.19
CA GLN A 173 -5.19 -32.07 -20.43
C GLN A 173 -5.61 -31.80 -21.88
N ALA A 174 -5.30 -30.62 -22.42
CA ALA A 174 -5.62 -30.27 -23.81
C ALA A 174 -4.94 -31.22 -24.82
N ALA A 175 -3.70 -31.64 -24.55
CA ALA A 175 -3.00 -32.62 -25.37
C ALA A 175 -3.66 -34.01 -25.30
N ALA A 176 -4.08 -34.44 -24.11
CA ALA A 176 -4.81 -35.71 -23.92
C ALA A 176 -6.16 -35.70 -24.67
N ASP A 177 -6.91 -34.61 -24.61
CA ASP A 177 -8.20 -34.46 -25.30
C ASP A 177 -8.02 -34.50 -26.83
N GLN A 178 -6.98 -33.86 -27.36
CA GLN A 178 -6.66 -33.93 -28.80
C GLN A 178 -6.26 -35.35 -29.23
N ALA A 179 -5.47 -36.05 -28.41
CA ALA A 179 -5.10 -37.44 -28.69
C ALA A 179 -6.33 -38.37 -28.66
N ALA A 180 -7.27 -38.15 -27.74
CA ALA A 180 -8.53 -38.88 -27.69
C ALA A 180 -9.40 -38.58 -28.92
N ALA A 181 -9.50 -37.32 -29.34
CA ALA A 181 -10.25 -36.93 -30.54
C ALA A 181 -9.69 -37.57 -31.82
N GLN A 182 -8.37 -37.64 -31.99
CA GLN A 182 -7.73 -38.28 -33.15
C GLN A 182 -7.99 -39.80 -33.21
N LYS A 183 -8.14 -40.47 -32.06
CA LYS A 183 -8.50 -41.90 -32.00
C LYS A 183 -9.91 -42.20 -32.52
N PHE A 184 -10.83 -41.23 -32.53
CA PHE A 184 -12.16 -41.38 -33.14
C PHE A 184 -12.17 -41.08 -34.65
N VAL A 185 -11.14 -40.43 -35.20
CA VAL A 185 -11.01 -40.17 -36.64
C VAL A 185 -10.34 -41.34 -37.38
N GLN A 186 -9.59 -42.19 -36.68
CA GLN A 186 -9.02 -43.45 -37.19
C GLN A 186 -9.88 -44.67 -36.80
N ALA A 187 -11.19 -44.62 -37.04
CA ALA A 187 -11.89 -45.88 -37.29
C ALA A 187 -11.32 -46.45 -38.60
N PRO A 188 -10.86 -47.70 -38.66
CA PRO A 188 -10.39 -48.28 -39.91
C PRO A 188 -11.53 -48.13 -40.92
N THR A 189 -11.28 -47.42 -42.02
CA THR A 189 -12.12 -47.57 -43.19
C THR A 189 -12.01 -49.04 -43.56
N ALA A 190 -12.99 -49.84 -43.13
CA ALA A 190 -13.18 -51.17 -43.65
C ALA A 190 -13.05 -51.04 -45.17
N PRO A 191 -12.25 -51.89 -45.84
CA PRO A 191 -12.17 -51.83 -47.29
C PRO A 191 -13.59 -51.95 -47.80
N VAL A 192 -14.11 -50.86 -48.38
CA VAL A 192 -15.42 -50.85 -49.01
C VAL A 192 -15.35 -51.99 -50.03
N PRO A 193 -16.09 -53.10 -49.86
CA PRO A 193 -16.11 -54.11 -50.90
C PRO A 193 -16.68 -53.40 -52.12
N ASN A 194 -15.85 -53.26 -53.14
CA ASN A 194 -16.11 -52.62 -54.43
C ASN A 194 -17.62 -52.51 -54.68
N SER A 195 -18.18 -51.34 -54.35
CA SER A 195 -19.56 -51.00 -54.65
C SER A 195 -19.64 -50.88 -56.16
N GLY A 196 -19.84 -52.02 -56.83
CA GLY A 196 -20.42 -52.04 -58.16
C GLY A 196 -21.55 -51.03 -58.15
N GLY A 197 -21.44 -50.03 -59.01
CA GLY A 197 -22.15 -48.76 -58.90
C GLY A 197 -23.64 -48.91 -58.62
N THR A 198 -24.19 -47.89 -57.96
CA THR A 198 -25.61 -47.72 -57.72
C THR A 198 -26.43 -48.18 -58.93
N ILE A 199 -27.21 -49.25 -58.78
CA ILE A 199 -28.09 -49.72 -59.84
C ILE A 199 -29.28 -48.76 -59.89
N ILE A 200 -29.32 -47.93 -60.93
CA ILE A 200 -30.43 -47.02 -61.20
C ILE A 200 -31.47 -47.77 -62.04
N CYS A 201 -32.71 -47.79 -61.59
CA CYS A 201 -33.82 -48.36 -62.33
C CYS A 201 -34.34 -47.36 -63.38
N ASN A 202 -35.11 -47.86 -64.37
CA ASN A 202 -35.58 -47.04 -65.49
C ASN A 202 -36.53 -45.89 -65.06
N ASP A 203 -37.11 -45.97 -63.87
CA ASP A 203 -37.95 -44.92 -63.26
C ASP A 203 -37.17 -43.94 -62.36
N GLY A 204 -35.84 -44.05 -62.31
CA GLY A 204 -34.97 -43.24 -61.46
C GLY A 204 -34.87 -43.72 -60.01
N TYR A 205 -35.52 -44.84 -59.65
CA TYR A 205 -35.36 -45.43 -58.33
C TYR A 205 -33.93 -45.99 -58.16
N VAL A 206 -33.30 -45.62 -57.06
CA VAL A 206 -31.97 -46.13 -56.70
C VAL A 206 -32.14 -47.41 -55.90
N TRP A 207 -31.70 -48.54 -56.47
CA TRP A 207 -31.78 -49.82 -55.81
C TRP A 207 -30.75 -49.91 -54.68
N PRO A 208 -31.17 -50.14 -53.42
CA PRO A 208 -30.29 -50.05 -52.25
C PRO A 208 -29.40 -51.28 -52.04
N SER A 209 -29.52 -52.32 -52.88
CA SER A 209 -28.72 -53.55 -52.77
C SER A 209 -27.67 -53.65 -53.88
N THR A 210 -26.54 -54.28 -53.56
CA THR A 210 -25.43 -54.52 -54.49
C THR A 210 -25.66 -55.75 -55.40
N THR A 211 -26.75 -56.50 -55.17
CA THR A 211 -27.04 -57.74 -55.91
C THR A 211 -28.02 -57.49 -57.06
N ARG A 212 -27.66 -57.94 -58.28
CA ARG A 212 -28.50 -57.78 -59.50
C ARG A 212 -29.70 -58.73 -59.57
N GLN A 213 -29.73 -59.81 -58.77
CA GLN A 213 -30.86 -60.75 -58.78
C GLN A 213 -32.11 -60.06 -58.22
N GLY A 214 -33.10 -59.84 -59.09
CA GLY A 214 -34.36 -59.17 -58.77
C GLY A 214 -34.30 -57.63 -58.77
N ALA A 215 -33.16 -57.03 -59.12
CA ALA A 215 -33.03 -55.59 -59.15
C ALA A 215 -33.92 -54.98 -60.24
N CYS A 216 -34.64 -53.91 -59.88
CA CYS A 216 -35.52 -53.17 -60.78
C CYS A 216 -36.64 -53.99 -61.45
N SER A 217 -36.92 -55.23 -61.01
CA SER A 217 -37.95 -56.08 -61.63
C SER A 217 -39.37 -55.51 -61.50
N ARG A 218 -39.60 -54.64 -60.50
CA ARG A 218 -40.85 -53.86 -60.33
C ARG A 218 -40.74 -52.41 -60.80
N HIS A 219 -39.56 -52.00 -61.29
CA HIS A 219 -39.22 -50.63 -61.68
C HIS A 219 -38.84 -50.51 -63.17
N GLY A 220 -39.40 -51.39 -64.00
CA GLY A 220 -39.19 -51.36 -65.46
C GLY A 220 -37.81 -51.85 -65.94
N GLY A 221 -37.03 -52.49 -65.08
CA GLY A 221 -35.68 -52.96 -65.38
C GLY A 221 -34.60 -51.93 -65.05
N ILE A 222 -33.34 -52.36 -65.18
CA ILE A 222 -32.16 -51.52 -64.91
C ILE A 222 -32.02 -50.50 -66.04
N ALA A 223 -31.80 -49.23 -65.69
CA ALA A 223 -31.53 -48.18 -66.67
C ALA A 223 -30.27 -48.52 -67.47
N LYS A 224 -30.31 -48.28 -68.79
CA LYS A 224 -29.17 -48.51 -69.68
C LYS A 224 -28.13 -47.40 -69.58
#